data_AF-A0A819RE67-F1
#
_entry.id   AF-A0A819RE67-F1
#
_cell.length_a   1.000
_cell.length_b   1.000
_cell.length_c   1.000
_cell.angle_alpha   90.00
_cell.angle_beta   90.00
_cell.angle_gamma   90.00
#
_symmetry.space_group_name_H-M   'P 1'
#
loop_
_entity.id
_entity.type
_entity.pdbx_description
1 polymer ?
#
loop_
_entity_poly.entity_id
_entity_poly.type
_entity_poly.pdbx_seq_one_letter_code
_entity_poly.pdbx_strand_id
1 'polypeptide(L)'
;MAVYQQSNYGIRETGTTTSVPNNDIARYSEDEIVYKLCLTLSPDEFEDKVFFESDAMCGSSGNNFFEISQVQNRLGVVGSILIAGRTRRVTSIMTYKMSWMRTNYFGPMSRLADRFNPERRLIRALQETDCTIS
;
A
#
# COMPACT_ATOMS: atom_id res chain seq x y z
N MET A 1 13.99 61.73 36.60
CA MET A 1 13.12 60.63 36.12
C MET A 1 13.30 60.55 34.61
N ALA A 2 14.06 59.56 34.13
CA ALA A 2 14.29 59.37 32.69
C ALA A 2 13.33 58.28 32.19
N VAL A 3 12.45 58.65 31.27
CA VAL A 3 11.54 57.72 30.58
C VAL A 3 12.34 57.05 29.47
N TYR A 4 12.64 55.76 29.64
CA TYR A 4 13.21 54.95 28.57
C TYR A 4 12.10 54.58 27.59
N GLN A 5 12.17 55.12 26.37
CA GLN A 5 11.38 54.63 25.23
C GLN A 5 11.98 53.30 24.76
N GLN A 6 11.22 52.21 24.86
CA GLN A 6 11.55 50.95 24.20
C GLN A 6 11.24 51.09 22.71
N SER A 7 12.29 51.11 21.91
CA SER A 7 12.25 50.99 20.46
C SER A 7 11.80 49.58 20.08
N ASN A 8 10.58 49.46 19.54
CA ASN A 8 10.10 48.23 18.91
C ASN A 8 10.85 48.03 17.60
N TYR A 9 11.95 47.27 17.64
CA TYR A 9 12.59 46.75 16.45
C TYR A 9 11.67 45.71 15.80
N GLY A 10 11.39 45.93 14.52
CA GLY A 10 10.35 45.24 13.76
C GLY A 10 10.38 43.72 13.86
N ILE A 11 9.34 43.17 14.46
CA ILE A 11 8.96 41.78 14.24
C ILE A 11 8.19 41.79 12.92
N ARG A 12 8.87 41.42 11.83
CA ARG A 12 8.15 40.98 10.63
C ARG A 12 7.60 39.60 10.95
N GLU A 13 6.28 39.47 11.04
CA GLU A 13 5.60 38.18 11.13
C GLU A 13 5.80 37.42 9.80
N THR A 14 6.96 36.80 9.61
CA THR A 14 7.16 35.79 8.56
C THR A 14 6.80 34.45 9.16
N GLY A 15 5.49 34.21 9.26
CA GLY A 15 4.96 32.97 9.82
C GLY A 15 3.61 32.64 9.21
N THR A 16 3.52 32.63 7.88
CA THR A 16 2.38 31.99 7.23
C THR A 16 2.39 30.53 7.65
N THR A 17 1.55 30.18 8.62
CA THR A 17 1.29 28.79 9.00
C THR A 17 0.57 28.16 7.82
N THR A 18 1.35 27.72 6.85
CA THR A 18 0.83 26.97 5.71
C THR A 18 0.47 25.61 6.28
N SER A 19 -0.83 25.39 6.49
CA SER A 19 -1.33 24.07 6.86
C SER A 19 -0.92 23.11 5.75
N VAL A 20 0.08 22.28 6.02
CA VAL A 20 0.49 21.22 5.11
C VAL A 20 -0.75 20.37 4.81
N PRO A 21 -1.15 20.20 3.54
CA PRO A 21 -2.33 19.45 3.17
C PRO A 21 -2.28 18.04 3.77
N ASN A 22 -3.44 17.48 4.14
CA ASN A 22 -3.50 16.13 4.71
C ASN A 22 -2.96 15.02 3.78
N ASN A 23 -2.72 15.32 2.50
CA ASN A 23 -2.20 14.38 1.52
C ASN A 23 -0.69 14.50 1.26
N ASP A 24 0.03 15.27 2.08
CA ASP A 24 1.48 15.45 1.89
C ASP A 24 2.26 14.27 2.47
N ILE A 25 3.02 13.58 1.60
CA ILE A 25 3.75 12.34 1.94
C ILE A 25 4.73 12.57 3.10
N ALA A 26 5.25 13.80 3.22
CA ALA A 26 6.17 14.20 4.28
C ALA A 26 5.59 14.14 5.71
N ARG A 27 4.27 13.99 5.87
CA ARG A 27 3.63 13.81 7.19
C ARG A 27 3.56 12.37 7.66
N TYR A 28 3.71 11.41 6.75
CA TYR A 28 3.56 10.00 7.07
C TYR A 28 4.86 9.40 7.59
N SER A 29 4.75 8.53 8.60
CA SER A 29 5.87 7.66 8.98
C SER A 29 6.24 6.75 7.81
N GLU A 30 7.51 6.30 7.74
CA GLU A 30 7.98 5.39 6.69
C GLU A 30 7.08 4.13 6.58
N ASP A 31 6.68 3.56 7.72
CA ASP A 31 5.76 2.42 7.80
C ASP A 31 4.40 2.70 7.14
N GLU A 32 3.86 3.90 7.33
CA GLU A 32 2.57 4.31 6.78
C GLU A 32 2.66 4.56 5.27
N ILE A 33 3.79 5.11 4.79
CA ILE A 33 4.07 5.25 3.36
C ILE A 33 4.13 3.88 2.70
N VAL A 34 4.87 2.93 3.29
CA VAL A 34 4.97 1.56 2.78
C VAL A 34 3.60 0.90 2.76
N TYR A 35 2.82 1.01 3.84
CA TYR A 35 1.47 0.45 3.90
C TYR A 35 0.56 1.00 2.78
N LYS A 36 0.55 2.32 2.57
CA LYS A 36 -0.24 2.96 1.50
C LYS A 36 0.24 2.56 0.10
N LEU A 37 1.55 2.42 -0.09
CA LEU A 37 2.11 1.93 -1.34
C LEU A 37 1.69 0.48 -1.60
N CYS A 38 1.72 -0.39 -0.58
CA CYS A 38 1.27 -1.77 -0.68
C CYS A 38 -0.24 -1.91 -0.95
N LEU A 39 -1.07 -0.97 -0.47
CA LEU A 39 -2.49 -0.90 -0.84
C LEU A 39 -2.68 -0.46 -2.30
N THR A 40 -1.90 0.51 -2.75
CA THR A 40 -1.96 1.04 -4.12
C THR A 40 -1.47 0.02 -5.15
N LEU A 41 -0.48 -0.79 -4.77
CA LEU A 41 0.10 -1.87 -5.56
C LEU A 41 -0.38 -3.24 -5.06
N SER A 42 -1.68 -3.35 -4.75
CA SER A 42 -2.23 -4.61 -4.25
C SER A 42 -2.12 -5.73 -5.31
N PRO A 43 -1.92 -7.00 -4.89
CA PRO A 43 -1.93 -8.14 -5.80
C PRO A 43 -3.18 -8.20 -6.67
N ASP A 44 -4.33 -7.76 -6.17
CA ASP A 44 -5.61 -7.74 -6.90
C ASP A 44 -5.52 -6.91 -8.20
N GLU A 45 -4.72 -5.85 -8.23
CA GLU A 45 -4.50 -5.05 -9.46
C GLU A 45 -3.70 -5.81 -10.52
N PHE A 46 -2.97 -6.84 -10.11
CA PHE A 46 -2.00 -7.60 -10.88
C PHE A 46 -2.41 -9.05 -11.15
N GLU A 47 -3.42 -9.54 -10.44
CA GLU A 47 -3.97 -10.88 -10.59
C GLU A 47 -4.47 -11.11 -12.01
N ASP A 48 -4.26 -12.32 -12.53
CA ASP A 48 -4.54 -12.76 -13.89
C ASP A 48 -3.85 -11.95 -15.01
N LYS A 49 -2.97 -11.00 -14.65
CA LYS A 49 -2.21 -10.17 -15.59
C LYS A 49 -0.72 -10.49 -15.51
N VAL A 50 -0.16 -10.41 -14.31
CA VAL A 50 1.25 -10.68 -14.02
C VAL A 50 1.45 -11.59 -12.82
N PHE A 51 0.45 -11.69 -11.94
CA PHE A 51 0.41 -12.66 -10.85
C PHE A 51 -0.65 -13.72 -11.17
N PHE A 52 -0.28 -14.98 -10.99
CA PHE A 52 -1.16 -16.11 -11.27
C PHE A 52 -1.07 -17.12 -10.13
N GLU A 53 -2.20 -17.43 -9.51
CA GLU A 53 -2.28 -18.55 -8.59
C GLU A 53 -2.08 -19.88 -9.34
N SER A 54 -1.00 -20.62 -9.03
CA SER A 54 -0.74 -21.93 -9.64
C SER A 54 0.22 -22.79 -8.82
N ASP A 55 -0.34 -23.73 -8.07
CA ASP A 55 0.45 -24.72 -7.33
C ASP A 55 1.30 -25.61 -8.26
N ALA A 56 0.75 -25.97 -9.43
CA ALA A 56 1.43 -26.83 -10.41
C ALA A 56 2.70 -26.18 -10.99
N MET A 57 2.67 -24.86 -11.26
CA MET A 57 3.83 -24.12 -11.75
C MET A 57 4.83 -23.77 -10.65
N CYS A 58 4.37 -23.68 -9.40
CA CYS A 58 5.25 -23.43 -8.25
C CYS A 58 6.03 -24.69 -7.81
N GLY A 59 5.50 -25.89 -8.05
CA GLY A 59 6.17 -27.14 -7.67
C GLY A 59 6.43 -27.21 -6.17
N SER A 60 7.71 -27.29 -5.75
CA SER A 60 8.11 -27.25 -4.33
C SER A 60 8.26 -25.84 -3.76
N SER A 61 8.34 -24.81 -4.61
CA SER A 61 8.49 -23.41 -4.18
C SER A 61 7.15 -22.82 -3.74
N GLY A 62 7.18 -21.73 -2.96
CA GLY A 62 6.00 -20.95 -2.60
C GLY A 62 5.55 -19.99 -3.70
N ASN A 63 6.49 -19.46 -4.48
CA ASN A 63 6.28 -18.68 -5.68
C ASN A 63 7.44 -18.93 -6.67
N ASN A 64 7.21 -18.67 -7.95
CA ASN A 64 8.23 -18.76 -9.01
C ASN A 64 8.02 -17.62 -10.02
N PHE A 65 9.10 -17.21 -10.68
CA PHE A 65 9.05 -16.23 -11.77
C PHE A 65 9.35 -16.92 -13.10
N PHE A 66 8.60 -16.54 -14.13
CA PHE A 66 8.76 -17.06 -15.48
C PHE A 66 8.82 -15.91 -16.47
N GLU A 67 9.67 -16.01 -17.49
CA GLU A 67 9.62 -15.09 -18.62
C GLU A 67 8.36 -15.35 -19.46
N ILE A 68 7.77 -14.30 -20.05
CA ILE A 68 6.59 -14.45 -20.91
C ILE A 68 6.82 -15.49 -22.02
N SER A 69 8.02 -15.49 -22.61
CA SER A 69 8.43 -16.44 -23.66
C SER A 69 8.24 -17.90 -23.24
N GLN A 70 8.35 -18.21 -21.94
CA GLN A 70 8.25 -19.56 -21.39
C GLN A 70 6.79 -19.99 -21.10
N VAL A 71 5.85 -19.04 -21.02
CA VAL A 71 4.49 -19.28 -20.52
C VAL A 71 3.37 -18.90 -21.49
N GLN A 72 3.69 -18.29 -22.64
CA GLN A 72 2.73 -17.87 -23.67
C GLN A 72 1.73 -18.96 -24.09
N ASN A 73 2.14 -20.24 -24.05
CA ASN A 73 1.28 -21.37 -24.44
C ASN A 73 0.47 -21.98 -23.28
N ARG A 74 0.69 -21.55 -22.03
CA ARG A 74 0.10 -22.15 -20.83
C ARG A 74 -0.84 -21.21 -20.08
N LEU A 75 -0.62 -19.90 -20.20
CA LEU A 75 -1.40 -18.86 -19.52
C LEU A 75 -1.74 -17.77 -20.54
N GLY A 76 -2.93 -17.17 -20.41
CA GLY A 76 -3.39 -16.03 -21.22
C GLY A 76 -2.66 -14.73 -20.85
N VAL A 77 -1.32 -14.73 -20.93
CA VAL A 77 -0.50 -13.61 -20.46
C VAL A 77 -0.55 -12.46 -21.46
N VAL A 78 -0.94 -11.28 -20.97
CA VAL A 78 -0.89 -10.03 -21.73
C VAL A 78 0.53 -9.46 -21.78
N GLY A 79 0.99 -9.07 -22.98
CA GLY A 79 2.35 -8.54 -23.19
C GLY A 79 2.59 -7.14 -22.60
N SER A 80 1.54 -6.43 -22.20
CA SER A 80 1.62 -5.13 -21.54
C SER A 80 0.44 -4.90 -20.60
N ILE A 81 0.68 -4.10 -19.56
CA ILE A 81 -0.33 -3.72 -18.55
C ILE A 81 -0.25 -2.22 -18.25
N LEU A 82 -1.38 -1.62 -17.87
CA LEU A 82 -1.44 -0.23 -17.43
C LEU A 82 -1.21 -0.16 -15.92
N ILE A 83 -0.14 0.50 -15.47
CA ILE A 83 0.14 0.73 -14.05
C ILE A 83 0.31 2.22 -13.83
N ALA A 84 -0.47 2.80 -12.92
CA ALA A 84 -0.39 4.22 -12.58
C ALA A 84 -0.38 5.15 -13.82
N GLY A 85 -1.27 4.87 -14.79
CA GLY A 85 -1.41 5.66 -16.02
C GLY A 85 -0.30 5.46 -17.05
N ARG A 86 0.62 4.51 -16.84
CA ARG A 86 1.70 4.19 -17.79
C ARG A 86 1.60 2.75 -18.26
N THR A 87 1.57 2.55 -19.57
CA THR A 87 1.68 1.21 -20.15
C THR A 87 3.10 0.68 -19.93
N ARG A 88 3.20 -0.49 -19.31
CA ARG A 88 4.46 -1.19 -19.05
C ARG A 88 4.45 -2.51 -19.79
N ARG A 89 5.56 -2.82 -20.47
CA ARG A 89 5.77 -4.13 -21.09
C ARG A 89 6.04 -5.14 -19.98
N VAL A 90 5.31 -6.24 -20.01
CA VAL A 90 5.55 -7.36 -19.09
C VAL A 90 6.68 -8.20 -19.68
N THR A 91 7.72 -8.45 -18.91
CA THR A 91 8.84 -9.33 -19.30
C THR A 91 8.73 -10.68 -18.62
N SER A 92 8.21 -10.68 -17.40
CA SER A 92 8.12 -11.85 -16.53
C SER A 92 6.82 -11.79 -15.74
N ILE A 93 6.29 -12.96 -15.43
CA ILE A 93 5.14 -13.16 -14.55
C ILE A 93 5.59 -13.87 -13.28
N MET A 94 4.82 -13.74 -12.22
CA MET A 94 4.97 -14.54 -11.00
C MET A 94 3.81 -15.52 -10.93
N THR A 95 4.12 -16.80 -10.71
CA THR A 95 3.14 -17.73 -10.20
C THR A 95 3.32 -17.88 -8.71
N TYR A 96 2.23 -18.04 -7.97
CA TYR A 96 2.31 -18.20 -6.52
C TYR A 96 1.34 -19.27 -6.02
N LYS A 97 1.66 -19.82 -4.85
CA LYS A 97 0.72 -20.60 -4.03
C LYS A 97 0.00 -19.66 -3.10
N MET A 98 -1.29 -19.87 -2.87
CA MET A 98 -2.06 -19.03 -1.95
C MET A 98 -1.47 -18.99 -0.53
N SER A 99 -0.77 -20.03 -0.08
CA SER A 99 -0.02 -20.03 1.18
C SER A 99 1.07 -18.95 1.22
N TRP A 100 1.79 -18.74 0.12
CA TRP A 100 2.80 -17.69 0.01
C TRP A 100 2.15 -16.30 0.06
N MET A 101 1.03 -16.11 -0.65
CA MET A 101 0.30 -14.83 -0.67
C MET A 101 -0.27 -14.48 0.72
N ARG A 102 -0.84 -15.47 1.42
CA ARG A 102 -1.31 -15.29 2.80
C ARG A 102 -0.19 -14.87 3.76
N THR A 103 0.96 -15.51 3.67
CA THR A 103 2.09 -15.22 4.59
C THR A 103 2.78 -13.89 4.26
N ASN A 104 2.94 -13.55 2.98
CA ASN A 104 3.79 -12.42 2.57
C ASN A 104 3.01 -11.13 2.26
N TYR A 105 1.71 -11.20 1.97
CA TYR A 105 0.90 -10.03 1.69
C TYR A 105 -0.30 -9.91 2.63
N PHE A 106 -1.26 -10.85 2.57
CA PHE A 106 -2.53 -10.67 3.29
C PHE A 106 -2.37 -10.61 4.82
N GLY A 107 -1.54 -11.48 5.40
CA GLY A 107 -1.26 -11.50 6.84
C GLY A 107 -0.64 -10.19 7.32
N PRO A 108 0.50 -9.74 6.75
CA PRO A 108 1.09 -8.44 7.05
C PRO A 108 0.13 -7.27 6.86
N MET A 109 -0.58 -7.21 5.72
CA MET A 109 -1.52 -6.12 5.43
C MET A 109 -2.67 -6.08 6.44
N SER A 110 -3.18 -7.23 6.88
CA SER A 110 -4.21 -7.27 7.91
C SER A 110 -3.70 -6.72 9.26
N ARG A 111 -2.46 -7.01 9.64
CA ARG A 111 -1.86 -6.50 10.89
C ARG A 111 -1.61 -5.01 10.82
N LEU A 112 -1.15 -4.51 9.67
CA LEU A 112 -0.92 -3.09 9.44
C LEU A 112 -2.23 -2.29 9.32
N ALA A 113 -3.29 -2.92 8.81
CA ALA A 113 -4.61 -2.30 8.74
C ALA A 113 -5.14 -1.92 10.13
N ASP A 114 -4.92 -2.73 11.15
CA ASP A 114 -5.31 -2.39 12.53
C ASP A 114 -4.53 -1.16 13.05
N ARG A 115 -3.32 -0.91 12.55
CA ARG A 115 -2.49 0.23 12.95
C ARG A 115 -2.82 1.51 12.17
N PHE A 116 -3.06 1.40 10.86
CA PHE A 116 -3.13 2.54 9.95
C PHE A 116 -4.50 2.77 9.30
N ASN A 117 -5.48 1.89 9.55
CA ASN A 117 -6.86 2.06 9.10
C ASN A 117 -7.81 2.13 10.31
N PRO A 118 -8.10 3.34 10.83
CA PRO A 118 -8.96 3.53 11.99
C PRO A 118 -10.42 3.11 11.73
N GLU A 119 -10.91 3.20 10.49
CA GLU A 119 -12.27 2.75 10.14
C GLU A 119 -12.41 1.23 10.31
N ARG A 120 -11.38 0.46 9.95
CA ARG A 120 -11.37 -1.00 10.17
C ARG A 120 -11.44 -1.36 11.65
N ARG A 121 -10.75 -0.60 12.52
CA ARG A 121 -10.86 -0.77 13.97
C ARG A 121 -12.28 -0.53 14.47
N LEU A 122 -12.94 0.52 13.98
CA LEU A 122 -14.32 0.82 14.33
C LEU A 122 -15.27 -0.29 13.88
N ILE A 123 -15.14 -0.77 12.64
CA ILE A 123 -15.99 -1.85 12.11
C ILE A 123 -15.82 -3.14 12.94
N ARG A 124 -14.58 -3.53 13.29
CA ARG A 124 -14.35 -4.72 14.15
C ARG A 124 -14.99 -4.53 15.53
N ALA A 125 -14.82 -3.36 16.15
CA ALA A 125 -15.41 -3.07 17.45
C ALA A 125 -16.95 -3.14 17.41
N LEU A 126 -17.57 -2.68 16.32
CA LEU A 126 -19.02 -2.76 16.12
C LEU A 126 -19.50 -4.21 15.88
N GLN A 127 -18.73 -5.02 15.14
CA GLN A 127 -19.04 -6.44 14.93
C GLN A 127 -18.94 -7.26 16.22
N GLU A 128 -18.01 -6.93 17.12
CA GLU A 128 -17.89 -7.57 18.43
C GLU A 128 -19.06 -7.23 19.37
N THR A 129 -19.64 -6.03 19.24
CA THR A 129 -20.83 -5.63 20.02
C THR A 129 -22.13 -6.29 19.57
N ASP A 130 -22.25 -6.69 18.30
CA ASP A 130 -23.43 -7.41 17.81
C ASP A 130 -23.49 -8.88 18.27
N CYS A 131 -22.36 -9.47 18.66
CA CYS A 131 -22.28 -10.87 19.13
C CYS A 131 -22.58 -11.05 20.64
N THR A 132 -22.95 -10.00 21.37
CA THR A 132 -23.23 -10.06 22.83
C THR A 132 -24.71 -9.94 23.20
N ILE A 133 -25.62 -9.92 22.22
CA ILE A 133 -27.07 -9.96 22.48
C ILE A 133 -27.60 -11.37 22.15
N SER A 134 -27.49 -12.27 23.13
CA SER A 134 -28.21 -13.55 23.18
C SER A 134 -28.48 -13.95 24.61
#